data_AF-A0A2E0V262-F1
#
_entry.id   AF-A0A2E0V262-F1
#
_cell.length_a   1.000
_cell.length_b   1.000
_cell.length_c   1.000
_cell.angle_alpha   90.00
_cell.angle_beta   90.00
_cell.angle_gamma   90.00
#
_symmetry.space_group_name_H-M   'P 1'
#
loop_
_entity.id
_entity.type
_entity.pdbx_description
1 polymer ?
#
loop_
_entity_poly.entity_id
_entity_poly.type
_entity_poly.pdbx_seq_one_letter_code
_entity_poly.pdbx_strand_id
1 'polypeptide(L)'
;MRFNLFKKLSIFLLLTIVLVGLMFTGLERAQASGPYPNGVFDVGEEIFDDLFLEGSNVRLAGTVHGMVFAFGEIITIEKTAVVDDDAFLFGNQIIVEEGAVLKGNLVIGGQNAQVLTTVDRSLFVGAATLELKDQAKVSHNLMFGGFHLETSTDSTIGRNVYAGNYQSILNGQVGQNVRIGAAAVRLNGSVCGNVELDVDSSVESDNGMQYWYTYLQQAGIPEPIESGLVLGDSAKIDGQLTYTSPSVVFGLENSNIEGGIVYQTPQPENIVEAERQQINITYRNPLLKRLGNILRSFISLILIGGLVVWLLPKLLKETAAKAAEKPVNSAGVGLVSMIVVYIGGGMLFGLLVFLSIFFGLLSLGGLGRAVFFFGFTSLAWCVSSFTIFMVFISKLVVAYWLGSLVMSKTMASSQYKMAITLLIGITIVVLVSAIPFVGWLVSLAVTLIGLGAMWFYYKERRSHLAVVETE
;
A
#
# COMPACT_ATOMS: atom_id res chain seq x y z
N MET A 1 -43.96 26.62 -54.40
CA MET A 1 -43.14 25.39 -54.53
C MET A 1 -42.32 25.01 -53.27
N ARG A 2 -42.03 25.93 -52.33
CA ARG A 2 -41.20 25.65 -51.12
C ARG A 2 -41.88 24.87 -49.98
N PHE A 3 -43.22 24.82 -49.93
CA PHE A 3 -43.95 24.18 -48.82
C PHE A 3 -43.96 22.63 -48.89
N ASN A 4 -43.86 22.05 -50.09
CA ASN A 4 -43.86 20.59 -50.27
C ASN A 4 -42.50 19.95 -49.97
N LEU A 5 -41.41 20.71 -49.97
CA LEU A 5 -40.07 20.19 -49.69
C LEU A 5 -39.89 19.91 -48.18
N PHE A 6 -40.39 20.80 -47.32
CA PHE A 6 -40.34 20.62 -45.87
C PHE A 6 -41.19 19.44 -45.37
N LYS A 7 -42.36 19.21 -45.96
CA LYS A 7 -43.18 18.01 -45.64
C LYS A 7 -42.49 16.71 -46.06
N LYS A 8 -41.89 16.67 -47.26
CA LYS A 8 -41.15 15.49 -47.72
C LYS A 8 -39.89 15.23 -46.87
N LEU A 9 -39.18 16.29 -46.48
CA LEU A 9 -38.00 16.18 -45.62
C LEU A 9 -38.37 15.71 -44.20
N SER A 10 -39.48 16.21 -43.65
CA SER A 10 -39.97 15.80 -42.32
C SER A 10 -40.43 14.33 -42.30
N ILE A 11 -41.13 13.88 -43.35
CA ILE A 11 -41.54 12.47 -43.50
C ILE A 11 -40.33 11.56 -43.67
N PHE A 12 -39.32 11.98 -44.44
CA PHE A 12 -38.10 11.19 -44.63
C PHE A 12 -37.29 11.10 -43.33
N LEU A 13 -37.20 12.19 -42.56
CA LEU A 13 -36.53 12.22 -41.27
C LEU A 13 -37.23 11.30 -40.27
N LEU A 14 -38.57 11.33 -40.23
CA LEU A 14 -39.37 10.49 -39.34
C LEU A 14 -39.23 9.00 -39.70
N LEU A 15 -39.25 8.66 -40.99
CA LEU A 15 -39.00 7.29 -41.47
C LEU A 15 -37.59 6.81 -41.14
N THR A 16 -36.59 7.68 -41.24
CA THR A 16 -35.20 7.34 -40.90
C THR A 16 -35.05 7.10 -39.40
N ILE A 17 -35.71 7.90 -38.55
CA ILE A 17 -35.71 7.71 -37.09
C ILE A 17 -36.40 6.40 -36.71
N VAL A 18 -37.51 6.05 -37.37
CA VAL A 18 -38.21 4.77 -37.14
C VAL A 18 -37.36 3.59 -37.62
N LEU A 19 -36.67 3.71 -38.76
CA LEU A 19 -35.80 2.66 -39.29
C LEU A 19 -34.57 2.45 -38.40
N VAL A 20 -33.96 3.53 -37.89
CA VAL A 20 -32.87 3.47 -36.91
C VAL A 20 -33.36 2.89 -35.59
N GLY A 21 -34.55 3.28 -35.12
CA GLY A 21 -35.18 2.71 -33.91
C GLY A 21 -35.44 1.20 -34.02
N LEU A 22 -35.84 0.71 -35.20
CA LEU A 22 -36.01 -0.72 -35.47
C LEU A 22 -34.68 -1.48 -35.59
N MET A 23 -33.58 -0.81 -35.94
CA MET A 23 -32.24 -1.42 -35.88
C MET A 23 -31.73 -1.60 -34.44
N PHE A 24 -32.29 -0.87 -33.47
CA PHE A 24 -31.97 -1.04 -32.04
C PHE A 24 -32.82 -2.10 -31.33
N THR A 25 -33.86 -2.65 -31.96
CA THR A 25 -34.69 -3.72 -31.34
C THR A 25 -34.11 -5.13 -31.54
N GLY A 26 -33.00 -5.26 -32.27
CA GLY A 26 -32.32 -6.54 -32.55
C GLY A 26 -30.94 -6.69 -31.90
N LEU A 27 -30.50 -5.73 -31.07
CA LEU A 27 -29.33 -5.94 -30.23
C LEU A 27 -29.78 -6.76 -29.02
N GLU A 28 -29.44 -8.05 -29.02
CA GLU A 28 -29.37 -8.79 -27.76
C GLU A 28 -28.54 -7.92 -26.79
N ARG A 29 -29.17 -7.56 -25.67
CA ARG A 29 -28.45 -6.89 -24.60
C ARG A 29 -27.39 -7.89 -24.14
N ALA A 30 -26.13 -7.68 -24.53
CA ALA A 30 -25.01 -8.27 -23.82
C ALA A 30 -25.23 -7.94 -22.34
N GLN A 31 -25.58 -8.94 -21.56
CA GLN A 31 -25.74 -8.78 -20.13
C GLN A 31 -24.35 -8.52 -19.57
N ALA A 32 -23.99 -7.25 -19.40
CA ALA A 32 -22.98 -6.91 -18.42
C ALA A 32 -23.53 -7.40 -17.07
N SER A 33 -22.99 -8.51 -16.58
CA SER A 33 -23.42 -9.07 -15.30
C SER A 33 -23.00 -8.10 -14.19
N GLY A 34 -23.95 -7.69 -13.36
CA GLY A 34 -23.66 -6.91 -12.16
C GLY A 34 -22.85 -7.75 -11.16
N PRO A 35 -22.25 -7.12 -10.14
CA PRO A 35 -21.52 -7.84 -9.09
C PRO A 35 -22.43 -8.91 -8.47
N TYR A 36 -21.93 -10.15 -8.36
CA TYR A 36 -22.63 -11.24 -7.69
C TYR A 36 -22.62 -10.97 -6.18
N PRO A 37 -23.72 -10.45 -5.59
CA PRO A 37 -23.67 -9.82 -4.26
C PRO A 37 -23.36 -10.80 -3.12
N ASN A 38 -23.46 -12.10 -3.43
CA ASN A 38 -23.34 -13.19 -2.50
C ASN A 38 -21.92 -13.75 -2.50
N GLY A 39 -21.08 -13.35 -3.47
CA GLY A 39 -19.76 -13.92 -3.71
C GLY A 39 -19.74 -15.36 -4.22
N VAL A 40 -20.90 -15.96 -4.52
CA VAL A 40 -21.01 -17.37 -4.96
C VAL A 40 -21.37 -17.44 -6.44
N PHE A 41 -20.60 -18.20 -7.21
CA PHE A 41 -20.88 -18.59 -8.59
C PHE A 41 -20.85 -20.12 -8.67
N ASP A 42 -22.02 -20.71 -8.82
CA ASP A 42 -22.28 -22.12 -8.53
C ASP A 42 -21.88 -23.07 -9.68
N VAL A 43 -21.87 -24.37 -9.37
CA VAL A 43 -21.58 -25.44 -10.33
C VAL A 43 -22.59 -25.40 -11.49
N GLY A 44 -22.07 -25.43 -12.72
CA GLY A 44 -22.89 -25.42 -13.94
C GLY A 44 -23.34 -24.04 -14.39
N GLU A 45 -23.04 -22.99 -13.62
CA GLU A 45 -23.15 -21.62 -14.12
C GLU A 45 -22.03 -21.35 -15.13
N GLU A 46 -22.36 -20.62 -16.19
CA GLU A 46 -21.45 -20.28 -17.27
C GLU A 46 -21.67 -18.83 -17.68
N ILE A 47 -20.58 -18.06 -17.75
CA ILE A 47 -20.61 -16.65 -18.14
C ILE A 47 -19.62 -16.37 -19.26
N PHE A 48 -20.06 -15.64 -20.28
CA PHE A 48 -19.27 -15.28 -21.47
C PHE A 48 -18.68 -13.87 -21.40
N ASP A 49 -18.29 -13.45 -20.21
CA ASP A 49 -17.74 -12.12 -19.91
C ASP A 49 -16.89 -12.19 -18.63
N ASP A 50 -16.32 -11.05 -18.24
CA ASP A 50 -15.60 -10.90 -16.98
C ASP A 50 -16.54 -11.10 -15.77
N LEU A 51 -16.05 -11.80 -14.75
CA LEU A 51 -16.78 -12.10 -13.52
C LEU A 51 -16.22 -11.32 -12.34
N PHE A 52 -17.08 -10.56 -11.65
CA PHE A 52 -16.76 -9.85 -10.42
C PHE A 52 -17.49 -10.49 -9.23
N LEU A 53 -16.73 -11.06 -8.30
CA LEU A 53 -17.22 -11.66 -7.06
C LEU A 53 -16.77 -10.83 -5.85
N GLU A 54 -17.73 -10.46 -5.00
CA GLU A 54 -17.46 -9.76 -3.74
C GLU A 54 -18.27 -10.40 -2.61
N GLY A 55 -17.65 -10.59 -1.45
CA GLY A 55 -18.33 -11.07 -0.25
C GLY A 55 -17.35 -11.53 0.82
N SER A 56 -17.83 -11.79 2.05
CA SER A 56 -16.95 -12.33 3.09
C SER A 56 -16.43 -13.73 2.73
N ASN A 57 -17.25 -14.56 2.10
CA ASN A 57 -16.87 -15.88 1.62
C ASN A 57 -17.22 -15.98 0.13
N VAL A 58 -16.20 -15.90 -0.72
CA VAL A 58 -16.31 -15.99 -2.17
C VAL A 58 -16.05 -17.42 -2.62
N ARG A 59 -16.94 -17.98 -3.43
CA ARG A 59 -16.84 -19.32 -4.00
C ARG A 59 -17.07 -19.28 -5.50
N LEU A 60 -16.12 -19.79 -6.27
CA LEU A 60 -16.23 -19.94 -7.71
C LEU A 60 -16.19 -21.44 -8.08
N ALA A 61 -17.26 -21.96 -8.69
CA ALA A 61 -17.38 -23.35 -9.09
C ALA A 61 -17.81 -23.56 -10.56
N GLY A 62 -18.32 -22.52 -11.22
CA GLY A 62 -18.74 -22.55 -12.63
C GLY A 62 -17.65 -22.20 -13.65
N THR A 63 -18.07 -21.98 -14.90
CA THR A 63 -17.19 -21.64 -16.03
C THR A 63 -17.24 -20.15 -16.38
N VAL A 64 -16.09 -19.52 -16.55
CA VAL A 64 -15.93 -18.10 -16.88
C VAL A 64 -15.09 -17.97 -18.14
N HIS A 65 -15.68 -17.48 -19.22
CA HIS A 65 -14.99 -17.23 -20.51
C HIS A 65 -14.33 -15.84 -20.60
N GLY A 66 -13.98 -15.27 -19.45
CA GLY A 66 -13.37 -13.96 -19.30
C GLY A 66 -12.47 -13.92 -18.07
N MET A 67 -12.12 -12.71 -17.62
CA MET A 67 -11.32 -12.53 -16.42
C MET A 67 -12.16 -12.72 -15.16
N VAL A 68 -11.52 -13.13 -14.06
CA VAL A 68 -12.15 -13.19 -12.74
C VAL A 68 -11.51 -12.16 -11.82
N PHE A 69 -12.35 -11.37 -11.15
CA PHE A 69 -11.96 -10.51 -10.03
C PHE A 69 -12.73 -10.93 -8.79
N ALA A 70 -12.02 -11.46 -7.78
CA ALA A 70 -12.60 -11.93 -6.54
C ALA A 70 -12.04 -11.15 -5.34
N PHE A 71 -12.92 -10.57 -4.54
CA PHE A 71 -12.58 -9.83 -3.32
C PHE A 71 -13.34 -10.39 -2.12
N GLY A 72 -12.63 -10.85 -1.08
CA GLY A 72 -13.28 -11.39 0.10
C GLY A 72 -12.37 -11.70 1.26
N GLU A 73 -12.93 -12.15 2.38
CA GLU A 73 -12.11 -12.64 3.50
C GLU A 73 -11.58 -14.04 3.17
N ILE A 74 -12.46 -14.93 2.73
CA ILE A 74 -12.12 -16.27 2.25
C ILE A 74 -12.51 -16.36 0.78
N ILE A 75 -11.60 -16.81 -0.07
CA ILE A 75 -11.83 -17.05 -1.50
C ILE A 75 -11.50 -18.51 -1.80
N THR A 76 -12.47 -19.26 -2.31
CA THR A 76 -12.29 -20.63 -2.76
C THR A 76 -12.60 -20.74 -4.25
N ILE A 77 -11.61 -21.13 -5.05
CA ILE A 77 -11.81 -21.56 -6.44
C ILE A 77 -11.92 -23.08 -6.41
N GLU A 78 -13.13 -23.58 -6.64
CA GLU A 78 -13.47 -24.99 -6.46
C GLU A 78 -12.99 -25.85 -7.63
N LYS A 79 -12.86 -27.15 -7.38
CA LYS A 79 -12.40 -28.15 -8.36
C LYS A 79 -13.13 -28.18 -9.71
N THR A 80 -14.35 -27.67 -9.80
CA THR A 80 -15.14 -27.64 -11.05
C THR A 80 -14.97 -26.34 -11.83
N ALA A 81 -14.32 -25.34 -11.23
CA ALA A 81 -14.16 -24.03 -11.83
C ALA A 81 -13.28 -24.08 -13.07
N VAL A 82 -13.70 -23.37 -14.11
CA VAL A 82 -12.89 -23.14 -15.32
C VAL A 82 -12.83 -21.65 -15.57
N VAL A 83 -11.62 -21.10 -15.66
CA VAL A 83 -11.39 -19.69 -15.99
C VAL A 83 -10.52 -19.62 -17.23
N ASP A 84 -11.08 -19.07 -18.30
CA ASP A 84 -10.43 -19.06 -19.61
C ASP A 84 -9.39 -17.94 -19.78
N ASP A 85 -9.46 -16.91 -18.96
CA ASP A 85 -8.52 -15.79 -18.94
C ASP A 85 -7.87 -15.63 -17.54
N ASP A 86 -7.30 -14.45 -17.27
CA ASP A 86 -6.60 -14.14 -16.03
C ASP A 86 -7.56 -14.08 -14.81
N ALA A 87 -7.07 -14.53 -13.65
CA ALA A 87 -7.79 -14.48 -12.38
C ALA A 87 -7.04 -13.61 -11.35
N PHE A 88 -7.76 -12.67 -10.74
CA PHE A 88 -7.27 -11.74 -9.72
C PHE A 88 -8.01 -11.99 -8.41
N LEU A 89 -7.32 -12.56 -7.42
CA LEU A 89 -7.89 -12.97 -6.14
C LEU A 89 -7.27 -12.14 -5.02
N PHE A 90 -8.10 -11.38 -4.31
CA PHE A 90 -7.66 -10.51 -3.21
C PHE A 90 -8.44 -10.81 -1.93
N GLY A 91 -7.77 -11.45 -0.96
CA GLY A 91 -8.43 -11.81 0.29
C GLY A 91 -7.52 -12.21 1.44
N ASN A 92 -8.09 -12.59 2.58
CA ASN A 92 -7.29 -13.04 3.72
C ASN A 92 -6.76 -14.46 3.45
N GLN A 93 -7.67 -15.40 3.19
CA GLN A 93 -7.37 -16.78 2.87
C GLN A 93 -7.84 -17.12 1.46
N ILE A 94 -6.91 -17.53 0.59
CA ILE A 94 -7.20 -17.96 -0.78
C ILE A 94 -6.85 -19.44 -0.94
N ILE A 95 -7.81 -20.24 -1.40
CA ILE A 95 -7.63 -21.66 -1.72
C ILE A 95 -8.04 -21.88 -3.17
N VAL A 96 -7.13 -22.41 -3.98
CA VAL A 96 -7.42 -22.86 -5.35
C VAL A 96 -7.34 -24.37 -5.37
N GLU A 97 -8.50 -25.02 -5.35
CA GLU A 97 -8.64 -26.46 -5.17
C GLU A 97 -8.11 -27.27 -6.35
N GLU A 98 -7.71 -28.51 -6.06
CA GLU A 98 -7.30 -29.50 -7.05
C GLU A 98 -8.43 -29.77 -8.05
N GLY A 99 -8.13 -29.65 -9.33
CA GLY A 99 -9.09 -29.87 -10.43
C GLY A 99 -9.58 -28.58 -11.10
N ALA A 100 -9.46 -27.42 -10.43
CA ALA A 100 -9.81 -26.14 -11.04
C ALA A 100 -8.89 -25.83 -12.23
N VAL A 101 -9.42 -25.36 -13.35
CA VAL A 101 -8.63 -25.10 -14.56
C VAL A 101 -8.48 -23.58 -14.75
N LEU A 102 -7.25 -23.09 -14.62
CA LEU A 102 -6.93 -21.66 -14.81
C LEU A 102 -6.04 -21.49 -16.05
N LYS A 103 -6.66 -21.10 -17.18
CA LYS A 103 -5.98 -20.99 -18.48
C LYS A 103 -5.11 -19.73 -18.59
N GLY A 104 -5.44 -18.69 -17.83
CA GLY A 104 -4.70 -17.43 -17.77
C GLY A 104 -3.60 -17.40 -16.71
N ASN A 105 -3.20 -16.18 -16.37
CA ASN A 105 -2.36 -15.86 -15.22
C ASN A 105 -3.20 -15.87 -13.95
N LEU A 106 -2.60 -16.29 -12.85
CA LEU A 106 -3.21 -16.19 -11.53
C LEU A 106 -2.46 -15.14 -10.70
N VAL A 107 -3.17 -14.10 -10.29
CA VAL A 107 -2.67 -13.03 -9.43
C VAL A 107 -3.35 -13.11 -8.08
N ILE A 108 -2.58 -13.28 -7.01
CA ILE A 108 -3.09 -13.40 -5.64
C ILE A 108 -2.48 -12.31 -4.77
N GLY A 109 -3.32 -11.56 -4.06
CA GLY A 109 -2.92 -10.68 -2.97
C GLY A 109 -3.62 -11.06 -1.68
N GLY A 110 -2.89 -11.40 -0.62
CA GLY A 110 -3.55 -11.82 0.62
C GLY A 110 -2.67 -12.13 1.81
N GLN A 111 -3.23 -12.80 2.83
CA GLN A 111 -2.45 -13.28 3.96
C GLN A 111 -1.92 -14.69 3.70
N ASN A 112 -2.79 -15.62 3.32
CA ASN A 112 -2.44 -17.02 3.08
C ASN A 112 -3.00 -17.49 1.75
N ALA A 113 -2.16 -18.11 0.93
CA ALA A 113 -2.51 -18.64 -0.38
C ALA A 113 -2.11 -20.11 -0.50
N GLN A 114 -3.06 -20.97 -0.86
CA GLN A 114 -2.80 -22.37 -1.16
C GLN A 114 -3.29 -22.70 -2.56
N VAL A 115 -2.38 -23.19 -3.40
CA VAL A 115 -2.66 -23.55 -4.81
C VAL A 115 -2.43 -25.05 -4.99
N LEU A 116 -3.48 -25.77 -5.36
CA LEU A 116 -3.48 -27.22 -5.52
C LEU A 116 -3.71 -27.66 -6.98
N THR A 117 -3.69 -26.72 -7.94
CA THR A 117 -4.10 -26.99 -9.32
C THR A 117 -3.10 -26.55 -10.38
N THR A 118 -3.46 -26.75 -11.64
CA THR A 118 -2.73 -26.25 -12.81
C THR A 118 -3.11 -24.80 -13.13
N VAL A 119 -2.09 -23.94 -13.20
CA VAL A 119 -2.11 -22.59 -13.78
C VAL A 119 -1.34 -22.64 -15.10
N ASP A 120 -2.03 -22.44 -16.21
CA ASP A 120 -1.45 -22.59 -17.56
C ASP A 120 -0.46 -21.46 -17.92
N ARG A 121 -0.53 -20.31 -17.24
CA ARG A 121 0.44 -19.23 -17.40
C ARG A 121 1.31 -19.05 -16.15
N SER A 122 1.44 -17.80 -15.70
CA SER A 122 2.30 -17.42 -14.59
C SER A 122 1.47 -17.19 -13.33
N LEU A 123 2.08 -17.47 -12.19
CA LEU A 123 1.53 -17.26 -10.85
C LEU A 123 2.25 -16.07 -10.21
N PHE A 124 1.50 -15.00 -9.89
CA PHE A 124 2.01 -13.80 -9.23
C PHE A 124 1.36 -13.69 -7.85
N VAL A 125 2.14 -13.74 -6.79
CA VAL A 125 1.61 -13.79 -5.43
C VAL A 125 2.32 -12.79 -4.53
N GLY A 126 1.54 -11.86 -3.97
CA GLY A 126 1.92 -11.01 -2.86
C GLY A 126 1.15 -11.44 -1.61
N ALA A 127 1.72 -12.32 -0.79
CA ALA A 127 1.05 -12.82 0.40
C ALA A 127 2.01 -13.12 1.55
N ALA A 128 1.52 -13.21 2.78
CA ALA A 128 2.35 -13.67 3.89
C ALA A 128 2.85 -15.10 3.63
N THR A 129 1.97 -15.99 3.16
CA THR A 129 2.34 -17.37 2.82
C THR A 129 1.83 -17.79 1.45
N LEU A 130 2.63 -18.57 0.73
CA LEU A 130 2.22 -19.31 -0.47
C LEU A 130 2.67 -20.76 -0.34
N GLU A 131 1.70 -21.67 -0.47
CA GLU A 131 1.95 -23.11 -0.59
C GLU A 131 1.48 -23.62 -1.96
N LEU A 132 2.41 -24.12 -2.78
CA LEU A 132 2.09 -24.97 -3.93
C LEU A 132 2.03 -26.42 -3.44
N LYS A 133 0.83 -26.99 -3.39
CA LYS A 133 0.61 -28.35 -2.88
C LYS A 133 0.98 -29.42 -3.91
N ASP A 134 0.84 -30.68 -3.52
CA ASP A 134 1.07 -31.82 -4.41
C ASP A 134 0.26 -31.68 -5.70
N GLN A 135 0.86 -32.06 -6.82
CA GLN A 135 0.29 -31.95 -8.17
C GLN A 135 0.00 -30.53 -8.68
N ALA A 136 0.26 -29.48 -7.89
CA ALA A 136 0.16 -28.11 -8.37
C ALA A 136 1.18 -27.86 -9.50
N LYS A 137 0.71 -27.27 -10.60
CA LYS A 137 1.54 -27.02 -11.78
C LYS A 137 1.41 -25.57 -12.23
N VAL A 138 2.50 -24.85 -12.29
CA VAL A 138 2.57 -23.53 -12.91
C VAL A 138 3.36 -23.67 -14.21
N SER A 139 2.69 -23.58 -15.35
CA SER A 139 3.33 -23.87 -16.64
C SER A 139 4.39 -22.84 -17.06
N HIS A 140 4.30 -21.59 -16.56
CA HIS A 140 5.30 -20.55 -16.80
C HIS A 140 6.08 -20.19 -15.54
N ASN A 141 6.01 -18.94 -15.08
CA ASN A 141 6.85 -18.42 -14.00
C ASN A 141 6.06 -18.32 -12.70
N LEU A 142 6.76 -18.49 -11.59
CA LEU A 142 6.29 -18.12 -10.27
C LEU A 142 6.99 -16.84 -9.82
N MET A 143 6.21 -15.83 -9.43
CA MET A 143 6.70 -14.62 -8.76
C MET A 143 6.07 -14.53 -7.38
N PHE A 144 6.89 -14.52 -6.33
CA PHE A 144 6.41 -14.47 -4.94
C PHE A 144 7.09 -13.36 -4.14
N GLY A 145 6.28 -12.56 -3.44
CA GLY A 145 6.74 -11.62 -2.43
C GLY A 145 6.00 -11.86 -1.12
N GLY A 146 6.72 -12.12 -0.02
CA GLY A 146 6.06 -12.56 1.20
C GLY A 146 6.97 -12.98 2.34
N PHE A 147 6.44 -13.82 3.22
CA PHE A 147 7.20 -14.41 4.32
C PHE A 147 7.65 -15.84 3.99
N HIS A 148 6.68 -16.72 3.68
CA HIS A 148 6.90 -18.15 3.49
C HIS A 148 6.49 -18.59 2.09
N LEU A 149 7.45 -19.10 1.33
CA LEU A 149 7.20 -19.84 0.09
C LEU A 149 7.50 -21.32 0.32
N GLU A 150 6.54 -22.19 0.01
CA GLU A 150 6.76 -23.63 0.00
C GLU A 150 6.16 -24.29 -1.24
N THR A 151 6.95 -25.14 -1.88
CA THR A 151 6.51 -25.99 -2.99
C THR A 151 6.62 -27.44 -2.56
N SER A 152 5.59 -28.24 -2.80
CA SER A 152 5.59 -29.68 -2.45
C SER A 152 6.38 -30.51 -3.47
N THR A 153 6.75 -31.74 -3.11
CA THR A 153 7.66 -32.59 -3.92
C THR A 153 7.12 -32.87 -5.32
N ASP A 154 5.80 -33.06 -5.45
CA ASP A 154 5.15 -33.36 -6.74
C ASP A 154 4.67 -32.11 -7.48
N SER A 155 5.04 -30.91 -7.01
CA SER A 155 4.71 -29.66 -7.67
C SER A 155 5.73 -29.32 -8.78
N THR A 156 5.27 -28.63 -9.83
CA THR A 156 6.11 -28.27 -10.98
C THR A 156 5.93 -26.82 -11.38
N ILE A 157 7.04 -26.15 -11.67
CA ILE A 157 7.09 -24.79 -12.21
C ILE A 157 7.86 -24.86 -13.53
N GLY A 158 7.16 -24.67 -14.65
CA GLY A 158 7.68 -24.98 -15.98
C GLY A 158 8.81 -24.07 -16.46
N ARG A 159 8.91 -22.85 -15.90
CA ARG A 159 9.98 -21.89 -16.23
C ARG A 159 10.72 -21.45 -14.98
N ASN A 160 10.57 -20.18 -14.59
CA ASN A 160 11.44 -19.55 -13.61
C ASN A 160 10.71 -19.29 -12.29
N VAL A 161 11.47 -19.32 -11.20
CA VAL A 161 11.03 -18.85 -9.87
C VAL A 161 11.75 -17.55 -9.55
N TYR A 162 10.97 -16.52 -9.21
CA TYR A 162 11.47 -15.26 -8.66
C TYR A 162 10.83 -15.05 -7.28
N ALA A 163 11.64 -14.97 -6.23
CA ALA A 163 11.10 -14.74 -4.89
C ALA A 163 11.90 -13.70 -4.10
N GLY A 164 11.18 -12.86 -3.36
CA GLY A 164 11.71 -11.99 -2.31
C GLY A 164 10.95 -12.24 -1.02
N ASN A 165 11.55 -12.95 -0.07
CA ASN A 165 10.83 -13.37 1.13
C ASN A 165 11.73 -13.59 2.34
N TYR A 166 11.16 -14.03 3.47
CA TYR A 166 11.95 -14.45 4.62
C TYR A 166 12.49 -15.86 4.40
N GLN A 167 11.61 -16.82 4.08
CA GLN A 167 11.97 -18.21 3.88
C GLN A 167 11.37 -18.83 2.61
N SER A 168 12.19 -19.59 1.90
CA SER A 168 11.81 -20.37 0.72
C SER A 168 12.18 -21.84 0.90
N ILE A 169 11.20 -22.74 0.73
CA ILE A 169 11.39 -24.19 0.74
C ILE A 169 10.94 -24.75 -0.62
N LEU A 170 11.91 -25.16 -1.45
CA LEU A 170 11.67 -25.65 -2.80
C LEU A 170 11.87 -27.17 -2.88
N ASN A 171 10.80 -27.94 -2.69
CA ASN A 171 10.82 -29.40 -2.83
C ASN A 171 10.47 -29.90 -4.24
N GLY A 172 9.81 -29.09 -5.06
CA GLY A 172 9.32 -29.48 -6.38
C GLY A 172 10.34 -29.31 -7.51
N GLN A 173 9.86 -29.34 -8.76
CA GLN A 173 10.71 -29.21 -9.95
C GLN A 173 10.57 -27.83 -10.58
N VAL A 174 11.70 -27.21 -10.94
CA VAL A 174 11.77 -25.94 -11.68
C VAL A 174 12.42 -26.19 -13.04
N GLY A 175 11.67 -25.93 -14.11
CA GLY A 175 12.09 -26.24 -15.48
C GLY A 175 13.15 -25.31 -16.08
N GLN A 176 13.38 -24.15 -15.47
CA GLN A 176 14.44 -23.21 -15.87
C GLN A 176 15.17 -22.70 -14.63
N ASN A 177 15.17 -21.38 -14.38
CA ASN A 177 16.06 -20.76 -13.41
C ASN A 177 15.34 -20.39 -12.10
N VAL A 178 16.09 -20.34 -11.01
CA VAL A 178 15.64 -19.86 -9.71
C VAL A 178 16.41 -18.59 -9.37
N ARG A 179 15.71 -17.53 -8.97
CA ARG A 179 16.30 -16.30 -8.42
C ARG A 179 15.59 -15.90 -7.14
N ILE A 180 16.29 -15.97 -6.01
CA ILE A 180 15.67 -15.75 -4.69
C ILE A 180 16.53 -14.83 -3.84
N GLY A 181 15.91 -13.79 -3.28
CA GLY A 181 16.44 -13.03 -2.15
C GLY A 181 15.70 -13.42 -0.88
N ALA A 182 16.39 -14.02 0.09
CA ALA A 182 15.76 -14.48 1.33
C ALA A 182 16.73 -14.55 2.52
N ALA A 183 16.18 -14.61 3.74
CA ALA A 183 16.99 -14.92 4.92
C ALA A 183 17.32 -16.42 4.98
N ALA A 184 16.36 -17.27 4.61
CA ALA A 184 16.51 -18.71 4.63
C ALA A 184 16.06 -19.36 3.31
N VAL A 185 16.89 -20.22 2.74
CA VAL A 185 16.59 -20.97 1.53
C VAL A 185 16.88 -22.45 1.75
N ARG A 186 15.87 -23.30 1.54
CA ARG A 186 16.01 -24.74 1.47
C ARG A 186 15.65 -25.21 0.08
N LEU A 187 16.61 -25.81 -0.63
CA LEU A 187 16.38 -26.40 -1.94
C LEU A 187 16.52 -27.92 -1.82
N ASN A 188 15.42 -28.64 -2.02
CA ASN A 188 15.36 -30.10 -1.93
C ASN A 188 15.02 -30.75 -3.26
N GLY A 189 14.36 -30.02 -4.17
CA GLY A 189 13.93 -30.51 -5.48
C GLY A 189 14.96 -30.31 -6.60
N SER A 190 14.49 -30.33 -7.84
CA SER A 190 15.35 -30.19 -9.02
C SER A 190 15.16 -28.84 -9.73
N VAL A 191 16.26 -28.31 -10.26
CA VAL A 191 16.30 -27.09 -11.08
C VAL A 191 17.07 -27.41 -12.36
N CYS A 192 16.38 -27.35 -13.50
CA CYS A 192 16.99 -27.65 -14.81
C CYS A 192 17.91 -26.52 -15.34
N GLY A 193 17.82 -25.32 -14.77
CA GLY A 193 18.63 -24.16 -15.12
C GLY A 193 19.56 -23.71 -14.00
N ASN A 194 19.88 -22.40 -14.02
CA ASN A 194 20.75 -21.79 -13.02
C ASN A 194 19.98 -21.41 -11.76
N VAL A 195 20.69 -21.38 -10.63
CA VAL A 195 20.17 -20.94 -9.33
C VAL A 195 20.99 -19.74 -8.87
N GLU A 196 20.35 -18.59 -8.69
CA GLU A 196 20.94 -17.35 -8.19
C GLU A 196 20.28 -16.97 -6.86
N LEU A 197 21.06 -16.98 -5.76
CA LEU A 197 20.54 -16.73 -4.42
C LEU A 197 21.25 -15.54 -3.77
N ASP A 198 20.49 -14.64 -3.18
CA ASP A 198 20.97 -13.61 -2.26
C ASP A 198 20.45 -13.95 -0.86
N VAL A 199 21.34 -14.43 0.01
CA VAL A 199 21.00 -15.04 1.29
C VAL A 199 21.57 -14.22 2.45
N ASP A 200 20.70 -13.58 3.21
CA ASP A 200 21.08 -12.90 4.45
C ASP A 200 21.05 -13.90 5.62
N SER A 201 22.22 -14.45 5.96
CA SER A 201 22.37 -15.42 7.05
C SER A 201 22.84 -14.77 8.36
N SER A 202 22.40 -13.55 8.69
CA SER A 202 22.86 -12.84 9.88
C SER A 202 22.18 -13.34 11.17
N VAL A 203 22.96 -13.61 12.22
CA VAL A 203 22.41 -14.01 13.53
C VAL A 203 21.45 -12.93 14.11
N GLU A 204 21.59 -11.68 13.69
CA GLU A 204 20.65 -10.60 14.03
C GLU A 204 19.27 -10.77 13.36
N SER A 205 19.20 -11.29 12.13
CA SER A 205 17.92 -11.57 11.46
C SER A 205 17.14 -12.66 12.19
N ASP A 206 17.80 -13.73 12.62
CA ASP A 206 17.17 -14.83 13.35
C ASP A 206 16.62 -14.38 14.72
N ASN A 207 17.43 -13.68 15.51
CA ASN A 207 17.03 -13.21 16.84
C ASN A 207 15.90 -12.16 16.77
N GLY A 208 15.94 -11.27 15.78
CA GLY A 208 14.90 -10.27 15.57
C GLY A 208 13.56 -10.91 15.22
N MET A 209 13.58 -11.94 14.39
CA MET A 209 12.39 -12.64 13.91
C MET A 209 11.73 -13.51 14.96
N GLN A 210 12.51 -14.15 15.82
CA GLN A 210 11.98 -14.98 16.89
C GLN A 210 11.15 -14.18 17.91
N TYR A 211 11.45 -12.89 18.10
CA TYR A 211 10.63 -11.99 18.93
C TYR A 211 9.26 -11.70 18.30
N TRP A 212 9.22 -11.47 16.98
CA TRP A 212 7.97 -11.17 16.27
C TRP A 212 7.11 -12.41 16.00
N TYR A 213 7.72 -13.61 16.02
CA TYR A 213 7.06 -14.85 15.64
C TYR A 213 5.77 -15.14 16.43
N THR A 214 5.73 -14.87 17.74
CA THR A 214 4.51 -15.06 18.56
C THR A 214 3.31 -14.28 18.01
N TYR A 215 3.54 -13.12 17.41
CA TYR A 215 2.50 -12.32 16.76
C TYR A 215 2.20 -12.83 15.34
N LEU A 216 3.21 -13.31 14.61
CA LEU A 216 3.07 -13.83 13.25
C LEU A 216 2.32 -15.17 13.18
N GLN A 217 2.39 -16.00 14.22
CA GLN A 217 1.61 -17.25 14.30
C GLN A 217 0.10 -17.01 14.18
N GLN A 218 -0.40 -15.90 14.72
CA GLN A 218 -1.83 -15.55 14.62
C GLN A 218 -2.27 -15.30 13.16
N ALA A 219 -1.32 -15.00 12.28
CA ALA A 219 -1.53 -14.80 10.84
C ALA A 219 -1.28 -16.08 10.00
N GLY A 220 -1.23 -17.26 10.64
CA GLY A 220 -1.02 -18.53 9.93
C GLY A 220 0.36 -18.65 9.30
N ILE A 221 1.35 -17.90 9.78
CA ILE A 221 2.73 -17.96 9.28
C ILE A 221 3.47 -19.11 10.00
N PRO A 222 4.12 -20.04 9.25
CA PRO A 222 4.90 -21.13 9.82
C PRO A 222 6.09 -20.66 10.67
N GLU A 223 6.66 -21.60 11.43
CA GLU A 223 7.86 -21.33 12.21
C GLU A 223 9.04 -20.87 11.33
N PRO A 224 9.72 -19.76 11.71
CA PRO A 224 10.95 -19.33 11.09
C PRO A 224 11.97 -20.47 11.09
N ILE A 225 12.47 -20.78 9.92
CA ILE A 225 13.60 -21.70 9.79
C ILE A 225 14.92 -20.96 10.00
N GLU A 226 15.97 -21.71 10.36
CA GLU A 226 17.33 -21.16 10.49
C GLU A 226 17.76 -20.45 9.21
N SER A 227 18.30 -19.24 9.35
CA SER A 227 18.81 -18.46 8.22
C SER A 227 19.99 -19.15 7.54
N GLY A 228 20.17 -18.84 6.26
CA GLY A 228 21.18 -19.46 5.41
C GLY A 228 20.60 -20.35 4.32
N LEU A 229 21.52 -20.98 3.59
CA LEU A 229 21.23 -21.87 2.47
C LEU A 229 21.48 -23.33 2.88
N VAL A 230 20.46 -24.16 2.68
CA VAL A 230 20.55 -25.63 2.84
C VAL A 230 20.16 -26.29 1.53
N LEU A 231 21.03 -27.17 1.02
CA LEU A 231 20.70 -28.09 -0.06
C LEU A 231 20.37 -29.45 0.53
N GLY A 232 19.18 -29.98 0.25
CA GLY A 232 18.79 -31.33 0.64
C GLY A 232 19.52 -32.40 -0.19
N ASP A 233 19.52 -33.64 0.32
CA ASP A 233 20.20 -34.77 -0.34
C ASP A 233 19.66 -35.08 -1.75
N SER A 234 18.39 -34.77 -2.00
CA SER A 234 17.73 -34.94 -3.29
C SER A 234 17.90 -33.74 -4.24
N ALA A 235 18.55 -32.67 -3.78
CA ALA A 235 18.66 -31.45 -4.57
C ALA A 235 19.49 -31.69 -5.84
N LYS A 236 18.94 -31.30 -6.99
CA LYS A 236 19.64 -31.37 -8.29
C LYS A 236 19.61 -30.02 -8.98
N ILE A 237 20.77 -29.56 -9.43
CA ILE A 237 20.90 -28.33 -10.23
C ILE A 237 21.66 -28.69 -11.51
N ASP A 238 21.00 -28.62 -12.66
CA ASP A 238 21.65 -28.91 -13.96
C ASP A 238 22.51 -27.71 -14.42
N GLY A 239 22.16 -26.50 -14.00
CA GLY A 239 22.95 -25.29 -14.24
C GLY A 239 23.98 -24.98 -13.16
N GLN A 240 24.41 -23.72 -13.11
CA GLN A 240 25.31 -23.19 -12.10
C GLN A 240 24.54 -22.70 -10.87
N LEU A 241 25.08 -22.98 -9.69
CA LEU A 241 24.65 -22.36 -8.43
C LEU A 241 25.52 -21.12 -8.15
N THR A 242 24.92 -19.93 -8.21
CA THR A 242 25.51 -18.68 -7.71
C THR A 242 24.82 -18.30 -6.41
N TYR A 243 25.57 -18.15 -5.32
CA TYR A 243 24.99 -17.67 -4.06
C TYR A 243 25.84 -16.58 -3.41
N THR A 244 25.16 -15.53 -2.96
CA THR A 244 25.71 -14.42 -2.18
C THR A 244 25.32 -14.61 -0.72
N SER A 245 26.30 -14.73 0.19
CA SER A 245 26.03 -14.96 1.62
C SER A 245 27.18 -14.47 2.50
N PRO A 246 26.92 -13.89 3.69
CA PRO A 246 27.98 -13.45 4.60
C PRO A 246 28.80 -14.63 5.17
N SER A 247 28.29 -15.86 5.10
CA SER A 247 29.00 -17.07 5.49
C SER A 247 29.06 -18.10 4.34
N VAL A 248 30.16 -18.85 4.28
CA VAL A 248 30.34 -19.96 3.33
C VAL A 248 29.52 -21.15 3.79
N VAL A 249 28.80 -21.77 2.86
CA VAL A 249 28.06 -23.02 3.10
C VAL A 249 29.00 -24.20 2.87
N PHE A 250 29.29 -24.96 3.93
CA PHE A 250 30.14 -26.15 3.84
C PHE A 250 29.36 -27.37 3.33
N GLY A 251 30.03 -28.27 2.61
CA GLY A 251 29.43 -29.55 2.18
C GLY A 251 28.74 -29.53 0.81
N LEU A 252 28.69 -28.37 0.13
CA LEU A 252 28.15 -28.27 -1.23
C LEU A 252 28.98 -29.04 -2.29
N GLU A 253 30.22 -29.41 -1.97
CA GLU A 253 31.13 -30.15 -2.87
C GLU A 253 30.58 -31.54 -3.27
N ASN A 254 29.70 -32.11 -2.45
CA ASN A 254 29.05 -33.40 -2.72
C ASN A 254 27.66 -33.26 -3.33
N SER A 255 27.19 -32.04 -3.60
CA SER A 255 25.87 -31.78 -4.15
C SER A 255 25.81 -32.04 -5.66
N ASN A 256 24.65 -32.45 -6.15
CA ASN A 256 24.43 -32.75 -7.57
C ASN A 256 24.23 -31.45 -8.38
N ILE A 257 25.34 -30.75 -8.65
CA ILE A 257 25.36 -29.45 -9.34
C ILE A 257 26.25 -29.56 -10.59
N GLU A 258 25.66 -29.68 -11.76
CA GLU A 258 26.39 -29.95 -13.01
C GLU A 258 27.17 -28.70 -13.52
N GLY A 259 26.63 -27.50 -13.35
CA GLY A 259 27.25 -26.24 -13.80
C GLY A 259 28.23 -25.60 -12.82
N GLY A 260 28.53 -26.27 -11.71
CA GLY A 260 29.45 -25.80 -10.67
C GLY A 260 28.87 -24.75 -9.71
N ILE A 261 29.70 -24.31 -8.76
CA ILE A 261 29.31 -23.43 -7.65
C ILE A 261 30.14 -22.14 -7.69
N VAL A 262 29.45 -21.00 -7.65
CA VAL A 262 30.04 -19.66 -7.51
C VAL A 262 29.58 -19.06 -6.20
N TYR A 263 30.49 -18.95 -5.25
CA TYR A 263 30.25 -18.23 -3.99
C TYR A 263 30.67 -16.77 -4.12
N GLN A 264 29.80 -15.86 -3.68
CA GLN A 264 30.08 -14.43 -3.56
C GLN A 264 29.90 -14.02 -2.10
N THR A 265 30.87 -13.32 -1.54
CA THR A 265 30.61 -12.52 -0.33
C THR A 265 29.76 -11.32 -0.75
N PRO A 266 28.79 -10.86 0.06
CA PRO A 266 28.10 -9.59 -0.18
C PRO A 266 29.19 -8.52 -0.33
N GLN A 267 29.46 -8.10 -1.56
CA GLN A 267 30.30 -6.93 -1.75
C GLN A 267 29.51 -5.79 -1.11
N PRO A 268 30.11 -4.92 -0.28
CA PRO A 268 29.53 -3.60 -0.11
C PRO A 268 29.34 -3.11 -1.54
N GLU A 269 28.09 -2.89 -1.95
CA GLU A 269 27.76 -2.33 -3.25
C GLU A 269 28.83 -1.29 -3.57
N ASN A 270 29.47 -1.37 -4.74
CA ASN A 270 30.24 -0.23 -5.22
C ASN A 270 29.21 0.87 -5.48
N ILE A 271 28.89 1.61 -4.40
CA ILE A 271 27.88 2.66 -4.35
C ILE A 271 28.18 3.70 -5.43
N VAL A 272 29.43 3.78 -5.89
CA VAL A 272 30.00 4.72 -6.86
C VAL A 272 29.19 4.94 -8.15
N GLU A 273 28.46 3.96 -8.70
CA GLU A 273 27.65 4.18 -9.93
C GLU A 273 26.16 4.42 -9.67
N ALA A 274 25.60 3.90 -8.59
CA ALA A 274 24.27 4.32 -8.11
C ALA A 274 24.32 5.72 -7.42
N GLU A 275 25.50 6.15 -6.97
CA GLU A 275 25.80 7.44 -6.32
C GLU A 275 25.82 8.63 -7.27
N ARG A 276 25.77 8.42 -8.60
CA ARG A 276 25.54 9.55 -9.51
C ARG A 276 24.14 10.14 -9.39
N GLN A 277 23.22 9.47 -8.71
CA GLN A 277 22.06 10.12 -8.09
C GLN A 277 22.29 10.20 -6.58
N GLN A 278 22.77 11.37 -6.14
CA GLN A 278 23.15 11.70 -4.76
C GLN A 278 22.18 11.14 -3.70
N ILE A 279 22.60 10.07 -3.01
CA ILE A 279 22.14 9.77 -1.66
C ILE A 279 23.39 9.52 -0.81
N ASN A 280 23.86 10.57 -0.14
CA ASN A 280 24.87 10.46 0.91
C ASN A 280 24.33 9.60 2.07
N ILE A 281 24.63 8.31 2.11
CA ILE A 281 24.43 7.49 3.32
C ILE A 281 25.69 7.58 4.18
N THR A 282 25.80 8.65 4.96
CA THR A 282 26.74 8.72 6.07
C THR A 282 26.34 7.68 7.13
N TYR A 283 27.25 6.77 7.49
CA TYR A 283 27.13 5.83 8.62
C TYR A 283 26.45 6.51 9.82
N ARG A 284 25.19 6.16 10.05
CA ARG A 284 24.30 6.93 10.92
C ARG A 284 24.22 6.23 12.27
N ASN A 285 25.15 6.56 13.17
CA ASN A 285 24.95 6.28 14.60
C ASN A 285 23.51 6.68 14.95
N PRO A 286 22.69 5.82 15.58
CA PRO A 286 21.29 6.12 15.86
C PRO A 286 21.14 7.39 16.69
N LEU A 287 22.14 7.70 17.52
CA LEU A 287 22.28 8.96 18.25
C LEU A 287 22.52 10.17 17.33
N LEU A 288 23.41 10.07 16.33
CA LEU A 288 23.65 11.14 15.34
C LEU A 288 22.44 11.35 14.43
N LYS A 289 21.76 10.26 14.01
CA LYS A 289 20.49 10.31 13.26
C LYS A 289 19.43 11.08 14.06
N ARG A 290 19.29 10.73 15.34
CA ARG A 290 18.36 11.38 16.25
C ARG A 290 18.69 12.84 16.47
N LEU A 291 19.96 13.16 16.73
CA LEU A 291 20.43 14.54 16.89
C LEU A 291 20.17 15.35 15.61
N GLY A 292 20.41 14.77 14.44
CA GLY A 292 20.07 15.37 13.15
C GLY A 292 18.56 15.61 12.98
N ASN A 293 17.70 14.67 13.39
CA ASN A 293 16.25 14.85 13.34
C ASN A 293 15.77 15.94 14.31
N ILE A 294 16.36 16.02 15.50
CA ILE A 294 16.10 17.07 16.49
C ILE A 294 16.48 18.44 15.92
N LEU A 295 17.71 18.57 15.40
CA LEU A 295 18.20 19.80 14.78
C LEU A 295 17.33 20.21 13.59
N ARG A 296 16.98 19.27 12.71
CA ARG A 296 16.11 19.55 11.55
C ARG A 296 14.73 20.04 12.00
N SER A 297 14.13 19.39 13.00
CA SER A 297 12.83 19.80 13.54
C SER A 297 12.89 21.18 14.18
N PHE A 298 13.97 21.45 14.92
CA PHE A 298 14.21 22.74 15.56
C PHE A 298 14.38 23.86 14.53
N ILE A 299 15.21 23.66 13.51
CA ILE A 299 15.43 24.62 12.42
C ILE A 299 14.12 24.86 11.66
N SER A 300 13.39 23.81 11.28
CA SER A 300 12.12 23.95 10.56
C SER A 300 11.09 24.77 11.35
N LEU A 301 10.94 24.51 12.65
CA LEU A 301 10.02 25.27 13.50
C LEU A 301 10.47 26.72 13.72
N ILE A 302 11.77 27.00 13.77
CA ILE A 302 12.28 28.37 13.86
C ILE A 302 12.00 29.13 12.57
N LEU A 303 12.27 28.53 11.41
CA LEU A 303 12.05 29.19 10.11
C LEU A 303 10.56 29.52 9.92
N ILE A 304 9.68 28.53 10.13
CA ILE A 304 8.23 28.72 10.01
C ILE A 304 7.70 29.62 11.14
N GLY A 305 8.21 29.45 12.36
CA GLY A 305 7.85 30.29 13.51
C GLY A 305 8.21 31.76 13.30
N GLY A 306 9.39 32.04 12.75
CA GLY A 306 9.80 33.38 12.35
C GLY A 306 8.86 33.97 11.30
N LEU A 307 8.50 33.18 10.27
CA LEU A 307 7.53 33.59 9.27
C LEU A 307 6.16 33.88 9.87
N VAL A 308 5.67 33.06 10.80
CA VAL A 308 4.37 33.25 11.48
C VAL A 308 4.40 34.47 12.39
N VAL A 309 5.48 34.71 13.14
CA VAL A 309 5.64 35.92 13.97
C VAL A 309 5.68 37.17 13.10
N TRP A 310 6.28 37.08 11.91
CA TRP A 310 6.34 38.20 10.98
C TRP A 310 4.99 38.48 10.29
N LEU A 311 4.36 37.44 9.73
CA LEU A 311 3.16 37.59 8.91
C LEU A 311 1.86 37.64 9.73
N LEU A 312 1.78 36.84 10.80
CA LEU A 312 0.55 36.57 11.55
C LEU A 312 0.73 36.63 13.10
N PRO A 313 1.36 37.68 13.66
CA PRO A 313 1.68 37.74 15.09
C PRO A 313 0.44 37.72 15.99
N LYS A 314 -0.61 38.44 15.59
CA LYS A 314 -1.88 38.52 16.33
C LYS A 314 -2.56 37.15 16.41
N LEU A 315 -2.62 36.43 15.29
CA LEU A 315 -3.20 35.09 15.22
C LEU A 315 -2.49 34.14 16.17
N LEU A 316 -1.16 34.07 16.12
CA LEU A 316 -0.39 33.18 16.98
C LEU A 316 -0.68 33.43 18.48
N LYS A 317 -0.73 34.71 18.90
CA LYS A 317 -0.99 35.09 20.28
C LYS A 317 -2.40 34.73 20.74
N GLU A 318 -3.43 35.07 19.95
CA GLU A 318 -4.83 34.82 20.30
C GLU A 318 -5.14 33.32 20.30
N THR A 319 -4.60 32.59 19.33
CA THR A 319 -4.78 31.14 19.26
C THR A 319 -4.11 30.41 20.41
N ALA A 320 -2.91 30.84 20.80
CA ALA A 320 -2.20 30.28 21.96
C ALA A 320 -2.95 30.53 23.27
N ALA A 321 -3.67 31.67 23.39
CA ALA A 321 -4.54 31.91 24.53
C ALA A 321 -5.69 30.88 24.61
N LYS A 322 -6.29 30.51 23.46
CA LYS A 322 -7.32 29.44 23.43
C LYS A 322 -6.77 28.07 23.80
N ALA A 323 -5.54 27.75 23.39
CA ALA A 323 -4.87 26.52 23.82
C ALA A 323 -4.68 26.50 25.35
N ALA A 324 -4.35 27.65 25.95
CA ALA A 324 -4.16 27.79 27.40
C ALA A 324 -5.47 27.69 28.20
N GLU A 325 -6.58 28.21 27.67
CA GLU A 325 -7.89 28.22 28.35
C GLU A 325 -8.44 26.81 28.54
N LYS A 326 -8.42 25.97 27.50
CA LYS A 326 -9.02 24.62 27.51
C LYS A 326 -8.19 23.63 26.68
N PRO A 327 -7.02 23.17 27.17
CA PRO A 327 -6.11 22.33 26.39
C PRO A 327 -6.72 20.96 26.04
N VAL A 328 -7.42 20.31 26.97
CA VAL A 328 -8.03 18.99 26.73
C VAL A 328 -9.16 19.07 25.69
N ASN A 329 -10.03 20.07 25.80
CA ASN A 329 -11.11 20.28 24.83
C ASN A 329 -10.54 20.65 23.45
N SER A 330 -9.45 21.43 23.42
CA SER A 330 -8.73 21.73 22.18
C SER A 330 -8.14 20.46 21.57
N ALA A 331 -7.55 19.57 22.36
CA ALA A 331 -7.06 18.28 21.85
C ALA A 331 -8.19 17.44 21.22
N GLY A 332 -9.34 17.33 21.88
CA GLY A 332 -10.49 16.58 21.37
C GLY A 332 -11.04 17.16 20.06
N VAL A 333 -11.17 18.49 19.98
CA VAL A 333 -11.59 19.16 18.73
C VAL A 333 -10.55 19.01 17.63
N GLY A 334 -9.26 19.10 17.95
CA GLY A 334 -8.19 18.87 16.99
C GLY A 334 -8.24 17.44 16.42
N LEU A 335 -8.55 16.46 17.25
CA LEU A 335 -8.73 15.07 16.80
C LEU A 335 -9.91 14.95 15.82
N VAL A 336 -11.06 15.56 16.15
CA VAL A 336 -12.22 15.60 15.25
C VAL A 336 -11.87 16.30 13.94
N SER A 337 -11.19 17.44 13.99
CA SER A 337 -10.75 18.16 12.78
C SER A 337 -9.84 17.30 11.90
N MET A 338 -8.90 16.57 12.49
CA MET A 338 -8.02 15.65 11.77
C MET A 338 -8.84 14.55 11.06
N ILE A 339 -9.72 13.88 11.81
CA ILE A 339 -10.56 12.79 11.29
C ILE A 339 -11.44 13.30 10.14
N VAL A 340 -12.13 14.42 10.34
CA VAL A 340 -13.04 14.99 9.34
C VAL A 340 -12.32 15.35 8.05
N VAL A 341 -11.11 15.92 8.11
CA VAL A 341 -10.39 16.31 6.89
C VAL A 341 -9.87 15.10 6.13
N TYR A 342 -9.25 14.11 6.79
CA TYR A 342 -8.70 12.96 6.08
C TYR A 342 -9.79 11.98 5.63
N ILE A 343 -10.78 11.67 6.47
CA ILE A 343 -11.90 10.81 6.08
C ILE A 343 -12.77 11.52 5.04
N GLY A 344 -13.14 12.79 5.28
CA GLY A 344 -13.91 13.58 4.33
C GLY A 344 -13.17 13.76 3.00
N GLY A 345 -11.85 13.94 3.03
CA GLY A 345 -11.02 13.97 1.84
C GLY A 345 -11.05 12.65 1.07
N GLY A 346 -10.94 11.51 1.77
CA GLY A 346 -11.11 10.18 1.17
C GLY A 346 -12.49 9.96 0.55
N MET A 347 -13.55 10.38 1.24
CA MET A 347 -14.92 10.32 0.71
C MET A 347 -15.09 11.19 -0.55
N LEU A 348 -14.55 12.41 -0.55
CA LEU A 348 -14.54 13.29 -1.73
C LEU A 348 -13.75 12.69 -2.88
N PHE A 349 -12.62 12.03 -2.59
CA PHE A 349 -11.86 11.31 -3.60
C PHE A 349 -12.68 10.17 -4.22
N GLY A 350 -13.35 9.36 -3.39
CA GLY A 350 -14.27 8.32 -3.86
C GLY A 350 -15.40 8.88 -4.72
N LEU A 351 -15.99 10.01 -4.33
CA LEU A 351 -17.00 10.70 -5.13
C LEU A 351 -16.45 11.19 -6.49
N LEU A 352 -15.21 11.70 -6.53
CA LEU A 352 -14.56 12.12 -7.77
C LEU A 352 -14.30 10.93 -8.71
N VAL A 353 -13.86 9.79 -8.17
CA VAL A 353 -13.70 8.54 -8.92
C VAL A 353 -15.06 8.08 -9.46
N PHE A 354 -16.08 8.04 -8.61
CA PHE A 354 -17.43 7.66 -8.99
C PHE A 354 -17.98 8.54 -10.12
N LEU A 355 -17.90 9.87 -9.99
CA LEU A 355 -18.36 10.81 -11.02
C LEU A 355 -17.56 10.67 -12.31
N SER A 356 -16.25 10.43 -12.23
CA SER A 356 -15.40 10.18 -13.40
C SER A 356 -15.86 8.96 -14.20
N ILE A 357 -16.10 7.85 -13.51
CA ILE A 357 -16.58 6.59 -14.10
C ILE A 357 -18.00 6.80 -14.65
N PHE A 358 -18.89 7.42 -13.87
CA PHE A 358 -20.27 7.71 -14.27
C PHE A 358 -20.34 8.51 -15.58
N PHE A 359 -19.56 9.59 -15.71
CA PHE A 359 -19.49 10.34 -16.96
C PHE A 359 -18.82 9.54 -18.09
N GLY A 360 -17.86 8.66 -17.78
CA GLY A 360 -17.30 7.71 -18.74
C GLY A 360 -18.36 6.82 -19.37
N LEU A 361 -19.25 6.24 -18.54
CA LEU A 361 -20.35 5.37 -18.97
C LEU A 361 -21.40 6.11 -19.82
N LEU A 362 -21.63 7.40 -19.57
CA LEU A 362 -22.54 8.23 -20.37
C LEU A 362 -21.95 8.71 -21.70
N SER A 363 -20.83 8.15 -22.16
CA SER A 363 -20.07 8.61 -23.33
C SER A 363 -19.56 10.06 -23.20
N LEU A 364 -19.51 10.59 -21.98
CA LEU A 364 -18.98 11.92 -21.62
C LEU A 364 -17.57 11.79 -21.01
N GLY A 365 -16.74 10.87 -21.51
CA GLY A 365 -15.41 10.57 -20.93
C GLY A 365 -14.43 11.76 -20.92
N GLY A 366 -14.64 12.77 -21.76
CA GLY A 366 -13.91 14.05 -21.67
C GLY A 366 -14.26 14.83 -20.39
N LEU A 367 -15.54 14.88 -20.04
CA LEU A 367 -16.02 15.53 -18.82
C LEU A 367 -15.61 14.75 -17.58
N GLY A 368 -15.71 13.42 -17.61
CA GLY A 368 -15.27 12.55 -16.50
C GLY A 368 -13.79 12.76 -16.15
N ARG A 369 -12.92 12.75 -17.17
CA ARG A 369 -11.49 13.06 -16.99
C ARG A 369 -11.26 14.46 -16.44
N ALA A 370 -11.94 15.48 -16.98
CA ALA A 370 -11.80 16.85 -16.48
C ALA A 370 -12.21 16.97 -15.00
N VAL A 371 -13.37 16.42 -14.63
CA VAL A 371 -13.86 16.39 -13.24
C VAL A 371 -12.86 15.70 -12.32
N PHE A 372 -12.32 14.55 -12.74
CA PHE A 372 -11.33 13.83 -11.96
C PHE A 372 -10.04 14.63 -11.79
N PHE A 373 -9.42 15.13 -12.87
CA PHE A 373 -8.14 15.83 -12.78
C PHE A 373 -8.22 17.13 -11.97
N PHE A 374 -9.21 17.98 -12.25
CA PHE A 374 -9.36 19.25 -11.52
C PHE A 374 -9.82 19.02 -10.08
N GLY A 375 -10.75 18.08 -9.88
CA GLY A 375 -11.22 17.71 -8.55
C GLY A 375 -10.11 17.12 -7.69
N PHE A 376 -9.35 16.17 -8.23
CA PHE A 376 -8.22 15.54 -7.55
C PHE A 376 -7.13 16.56 -7.22
N THR A 377 -6.79 17.43 -8.17
CA THR A 377 -5.80 18.50 -7.93
C THR A 377 -6.26 19.43 -6.80
N SER A 378 -7.50 19.90 -6.85
CA SER A 378 -8.08 20.77 -5.81
C SER A 378 -8.06 20.07 -4.43
N LEU A 379 -8.48 18.81 -4.40
CA LEU A 379 -8.47 18.00 -3.18
C LEU A 379 -7.05 17.79 -2.63
N ALA A 380 -6.09 17.48 -3.50
CA ALA A 380 -4.69 17.30 -3.12
C ALA A 380 -4.10 18.58 -2.53
N TRP A 381 -4.42 19.75 -3.10
CA TRP A 381 -4.03 21.04 -2.55
C TRP A 381 -4.65 21.30 -1.17
N CYS A 382 -5.94 21.01 -1.00
CA CYS A 382 -6.64 21.16 0.28
C CYS A 382 -6.04 20.27 1.37
N VAL A 383 -5.87 18.97 1.09
CA VAL A 383 -5.31 18.01 2.04
C VAL A 383 -3.86 18.35 2.36
N SER A 384 -3.03 18.64 1.35
CA SER A 384 -1.62 18.99 1.56
C SER A 384 -1.46 20.27 2.38
N SER A 385 -2.25 21.30 2.10
CA SER A 385 -2.25 22.55 2.87
C SER A 385 -2.63 22.31 4.33
N PHE A 386 -3.66 21.50 4.57
CA PHE A 386 -4.05 21.10 5.91
C PHE A 386 -2.96 20.30 6.63
N THR A 387 -2.30 19.36 5.94
CA THR A 387 -1.19 18.58 6.51
C THR A 387 -0.02 19.48 6.89
N ILE A 388 0.36 20.45 6.06
CA ILE A 388 1.41 21.44 6.38
C ILE A 388 1.02 22.24 7.63
N PHE A 389 -0.22 22.73 7.67
CA PHE A 389 -0.75 23.48 8.81
C PHE A 389 -0.75 22.65 10.11
N MET A 390 -1.18 21.39 10.01
CA MET A 390 -1.17 20.42 11.10
C MET A 390 0.25 20.10 11.58
N VAL A 391 1.21 19.83 10.69
CA VAL A 391 2.55 19.37 11.08
C VAL A 391 3.40 20.48 11.70
N PHE A 392 3.28 21.70 11.19
CA PHE A 392 4.14 22.81 11.59
C PHE A 392 3.42 23.85 12.44
N ILE A 393 2.31 24.41 11.96
CA ILE A 393 1.70 25.60 12.57
C ILE A 393 1.02 25.26 13.90
N SER A 394 0.37 24.10 14.01
CA SER A 394 -0.25 23.66 15.26
C SER A 394 0.74 23.63 16.44
N LYS A 395 1.97 23.17 16.21
CA LYS A 395 3.02 23.07 17.22
C LYS A 395 3.51 24.43 17.68
N LEU A 396 3.50 25.43 16.80
CA LEU A 396 3.89 26.80 17.14
C LEU A 396 2.92 27.45 18.13
N VAL A 397 1.63 27.15 18.03
CA VAL A 397 0.61 27.64 18.97
C VAL A 397 0.91 27.17 20.39
N VAL A 398 1.16 25.86 20.55
CA VAL A 398 1.49 25.27 21.85
C VAL A 398 2.88 25.68 22.32
N ALA A 399 3.85 25.76 21.42
CA ALA A 399 5.18 26.27 21.74
C ALA A 399 5.09 27.69 22.31
N TYR A 400 4.39 28.61 21.64
CA TYR A 400 4.23 29.97 22.14
C TYR A 400 3.56 30.00 23.52
N TRP A 401 2.51 29.21 23.73
CA TRP A 401 1.88 29.06 25.03
C TRP A 401 2.86 28.59 26.10
N LEU A 402 3.59 27.49 25.88
CA LEU A 402 4.58 26.97 26.83
C LEU A 402 5.71 27.96 27.11
N GLY A 403 6.22 28.63 26.08
CA GLY A 403 7.21 29.68 26.23
C GLY A 403 6.69 30.86 27.06
N SER A 404 5.40 31.21 26.91
CA SER A 404 4.78 32.31 27.65
C SER A 404 4.67 32.02 29.15
N LEU A 405 4.51 30.75 29.54
CA LEU A 405 4.52 30.30 30.94
C LEU A 405 5.90 30.46 31.60
N VAL A 406 6.97 30.36 30.82
CA VAL A 406 8.36 30.55 31.30
C VAL A 406 8.70 32.03 31.38
N MET A 407 8.34 32.79 30.33
CA MET A 407 8.62 34.23 30.23
C MET A 407 7.82 35.08 31.23
N SER A 408 6.63 34.63 31.64
CA SER A 408 5.81 35.34 32.64
C SER A 408 6.47 35.41 34.03
N LYS A 409 7.47 34.54 34.30
CA LYS A 409 8.14 34.45 35.60
C LYS A 409 9.48 35.21 35.67
N THR A 410 10.07 35.65 34.54
CA THR A 410 11.52 35.92 34.51
C THR A 410 12.01 37.25 33.92
N MET A 411 11.27 38.05 33.12
CA MET A 411 11.78 39.38 32.68
C MET A 411 10.76 40.34 32.01
N ALA A 412 11.03 41.65 32.12
CA ALA A 412 10.28 42.77 31.52
C ALA A 412 11.08 43.48 30.40
N SER A 413 10.68 43.32 29.12
CA SER A 413 10.96 44.26 28.00
C SER A 413 10.15 43.86 26.75
N SER A 414 9.75 44.85 25.93
CA SER A 414 8.53 44.81 25.09
C SER A 414 8.73 44.35 23.62
N GLN A 415 9.90 44.53 23.00
CA GLN A 415 10.01 44.41 21.54
C GLN A 415 10.42 43.00 21.03
N TYR A 416 11.32 42.30 21.73
CA TYR A 416 11.76 40.94 21.36
C TYR A 416 11.02 39.82 22.08
N LYS A 417 10.02 40.17 22.91
CA LYS A 417 9.32 39.23 23.78
C LYS A 417 8.69 38.09 22.99
N MET A 418 8.05 38.36 21.86
CA MET A 418 7.30 37.33 21.13
C MET A 418 8.21 36.27 20.50
N ALA A 419 9.25 36.68 19.79
CA ALA A 419 10.20 35.77 19.15
C ALA A 419 10.97 34.94 20.18
N ILE A 420 11.44 35.57 21.27
CA ILE A 420 12.13 34.87 22.37
C ILE A 420 11.18 33.90 23.08
N THR A 421 9.93 34.32 23.34
CA THR A 421 8.89 33.46 23.93
C THR A 421 8.66 32.22 23.05
N LEU A 422 8.50 32.42 21.73
CA LEU A 422 8.31 31.31 20.81
C LEU A 422 9.54 30.40 20.75
N LEU A 423 10.76 30.96 20.74
CA LEU A 423 12.00 30.19 20.70
C LEU A 423 12.16 29.28 21.93
N ILE A 424 11.90 29.81 23.13
CA ILE A 424 11.89 29.03 24.37
C ILE A 424 10.86 27.91 24.27
N GLY A 425 9.66 28.24 23.81
CA GLY A 425 8.59 27.29 23.55
C GLY A 425 8.95 26.15 22.60
N ILE A 426 9.54 26.49 21.45
CA ILE A 426 9.99 25.53 20.44
C ILE A 426 11.05 24.61 21.06
N THR A 427 11.98 25.17 21.83
CA THR A 427 13.02 24.40 22.54
C THR A 427 12.39 23.36 23.46
N ILE A 428 11.39 23.75 24.26
CA ILE A 428 10.67 22.84 25.15
C ILE A 428 9.96 21.74 24.33
N VAL A 429 9.15 22.11 23.34
CA VAL A 429 8.40 21.16 22.52
C VAL A 429 9.33 20.15 21.84
N VAL A 430 10.43 20.60 21.26
CA VAL A 430 11.39 19.74 20.56
C VAL A 430 12.12 18.81 21.52
N LEU A 431 12.58 19.31 22.68
CA LEU A 431 13.30 18.48 23.66
C LEU A 431 12.38 17.41 24.29
N VAL A 432 11.14 17.76 24.63
CA VAL A 432 10.19 16.77 25.18
C VAL A 432 9.78 15.76 24.11
N SER A 433 9.60 16.19 22.86
CA SER A 433 9.34 15.29 21.73
C SER A 433 10.56 14.43 21.36
N ALA A 434 11.74 14.77 21.86
CA ALA A 434 12.96 14.00 21.64
C ALA A 434 13.09 12.81 22.58
N ILE A 435 12.20 12.61 23.56
CA ILE A 435 12.23 11.46 24.50
C ILE A 435 11.86 10.16 23.75
N PRO A 436 12.64 9.07 23.88
CA PRO A 436 12.34 7.81 23.18
C PRO A 436 11.03 7.20 23.67
N PHE A 437 10.32 6.49 22.79
CA PHE A 437 9.00 5.86 23.02
C PHE A 437 7.83 6.81 23.34
N VAL A 438 8.07 7.95 24.00
CA VAL A 438 7.03 8.90 24.44
C VAL A 438 6.92 10.12 23.51
N GLY A 439 8.00 10.46 22.80
CA GLY A 439 8.09 11.67 22.00
C GLY A 439 7.05 11.80 20.90
N TRP A 440 6.63 10.69 20.28
CA TRP A 440 5.58 10.69 19.26
C TRP A 440 4.21 11.05 19.86
N LEU A 441 3.91 10.56 21.07
CA LEU A 441 2.65 10.81 21.76
C LEU A 441 2.58 12.25 22.26
N VAL A 442 3.69 12.79 22.75
CA VAL A 442 3.80 14.23 23.07
C VAL A 442 3.61 15.08 21.83
N SER A 443 4.30 14.75 20.73
CA SER A 443 4.14 15.47 19.46
C SER A 443 2.70 15.43 18.97
N LEU A 444 2.02 14.29 19.10
CA LEU A 444 0.61 14.14 18.75
C LEU A 444 -0.26 15.04 19.63
N ALA A 445 -0.12 14.98 20.95
CA ALA A 445 -0.89 15.81 21.88
C ALA A 445 -0.70 17.31 21.59
N VAL A 446 0.54 17.74 21.38
CA VAL A 446 0.89 19.13 20.99
C VAL A 446 0.18 19.51 19.69
N THR A 447 0.21 18.65 18.67
CA THR A 447 -0.47 18.89 17.39
C THR A 447 -1.99 19.02 17.58
N LEU A 448 -2.60 18.11 18.35
CA LEU A 448 -4.05 18.11 18.57
C LEU A 448 -4.51 19.36 19.34
N ILE A 449 -3.80 19.73 20.41
CA ILE A 449 -4.09 20.95 21.18
C ILE A 449 -3.99 22.19 20.28
N GLY A 450 -2.91 22.30 19.52
CA GLY A 450 -2.71 23.42 18.60
C GLY A 450 -3.81 23.52 17.54
N LEU A 451 -4.18 22.37 16.96
CA LEU A 451 -5.21 22.30 15.92
C LEU A 451 -6.60 22.69 16.43
N GLY A 452 -7.02 22.19 17.59
CA GLY A 452 -8.31 22.59 18.15
C GLY A 452 -8.34 24.02 18.66
N ALA A 453 -7.22 24.56 19.15
CA ALA A 453 -7.13 25.97 19.50
C ALA A 453 -7.34 26.88 18.28
N MET A 454 -6.77 26.49 17.12
CA MET A 454 -7.00 27.16 15.84
C MET A 454 -8.47 27.12 15.42
N TRP A 455 -9.14 25.99 15.61
CA TRP A 455 -10.58 25.87 15.37
C TRP A 455 -11.41 26.77 16.28
N PHE A 456 -11.12 26.80 17.58
CA PHE A 456 -11.85 27.66 18.52
C PHE A 456 -11.68 29.13 18.20
N TYR A 457 -10.47 29.55 17.86
CA TYR A 457 -10.19 30.91 17.41
C TYR A 457 -11.00 31.26 16.15
N TYR A 458 -11.00 30.37 15.15
CA TYR A 458 -11.79 30.55 13.93
C TYR A 458 -13.29 30.68 14.21
N LYS A 459 -13.82 29.81 15.08
CA LYS A 459 -15.25 29.82 15.47
C LYS A 459 -15.63 31.14 16.14
N GLU A 460 -14.83 31.61 17.10
CA GLU A 460 -15.07 32.86 17.83
C GLU A 460 -15.02 34.08 16.90
N ARG A 461 -14.01 34.15 16.02
CA ARG A 461 -13.90 35.22 15.03
C ARG A 461 -15.12 35.25 14.09
N ARG A 462 -15.62 34.09 13.66
CA ARG A 462 -16.81 34.00 12.80
C ARG A 462 -18.08 34.44 13.54
N SER A 463 -18.24 34.11 14.82
CA SER A 463 -19.38 34.59 15.60
C SER A 463 -19.35 36.10 15.84
N HIS A 464 -18.17 36.70 16.03
CA HIS A 464 -18.07 38.17 16.17
C HIS A 464 -18.43 38.90 14.87
N LEU A 465 -18.05 38.37 13.70
CA LEU A 465 -18.41 38.96 12.41
C LEU A 465 -19.91 38.85 12.11
N ALA A 466 -20.56 37.75 12.50
CA ALA A 466 -22.00 37.56 12.30
C ALA A 466 -22.87 38.51 13.16
N VAL A 467 -22.38 38.96 14.33
CA VAL A 467 -23.09 39.92 15.18
C VAL A 467 -22.96 41.35 14.66
N VAL A 468 -21.81 41.71 14.09
CA VAL A 468 -21.55 43.04 13.52
C VAL A 468 -22.29 43.29 12.20
N GLU A 469 -22.69 42.23 11.47
CA GLU A 469 -23.56 42.36 10.29
C GLU A 469 -25.05 42.50 10.62
N THR A 470 -25.45 42.29 11.90
CA THR A 470 -26.84 42.40 12.37
C THR A 470 -27.13 43.65 13.19
N GLU A 471 -26.11 44.47 13.48
CA GLU A 471 -26.22 45.85 13.99
C GLU A 471 -26.04 46.84 12.84
#